data_AF-A0A9D2BGW9-F1
#
_entry.id   AF-A0A9D2BGW9-F1
#
_cell.length_a   1.000
_cell.length_b   1.000
_cell.length_c   1.000
_cell.angle_alpha   90.00
_cell.angle_beta   90.00
_cell.angle_gamma   90.00
#
_symmetry.space_group_name_H-M   'P 1'
#
loop_
_entity.id
_entity.type
_entity.pdbx_description
1 polymer ?
#
loop_
_entity_poly.entity_id
_entity_poly.type
_entity_poly.pdbx_seq_one_letter_code
_entity_poly.pdbx_strand_id
1 'polypeptide(L)' 'IHAEANALLNCSRNQTIGADLYLTGINPEDCSIHPARPCPLCARLIIQAGIRNVILRQGDGAGRYIVVPAENLKWHS' A
#
# COMPACT_ATOMS: atom_id res chain seq x y z
N ILE A 1 6.60 -11.21 -6.84
CA ILE A 1 6.10 -10.75 -5.51
C ILE A 1 5.87 -9.24 -5.61
N HIS A 2 4.79 -8.71 -5.04
CA HIS A 2 4.50 -7.27 -5.05
C HIS A 2 5.26 -6.53 -3.94
N ALA A 3 5.41 -5.22 -4.09
CA ALA A 3 6.10 -4.36 -3.12
C ALA A 3 5.50 -4.47 -1.71
N GLU A 4 4.16 -4.55 -1.61
CA GLU A 4 3.43 -4.67 -0.34
C GLU A 4 3.81 -5.95 0.41
N ALA A 5 3.83 -7.08 -0.29
CA ALA A 5 4.21 -8.36 0.31
C ALA A 5 5.67 -8.36 0.74
N ASN A 6 6.57 -7.80 -0.08
CA ASN A 6 7.98 -7.66 0.28
C ASN A 6 8.17 -6.78 1.54
N ALA A 7 7.47 -5.66 1.64
CA ALA A 7 7.55 -4.79 2.80
C ALA A 7 7.08 -5.51 4.08
N LEU A 8 5.92 -6.18 4.03
CA LEU A 8 5.36 -6.89 5.19
C LEU A 8 6.21 -8.08 5.63
N LEU A 9 6.87 -8.79 4.70
CA LEU A 9 7.77 -9.90 5.03
C LEU A 9 9.01 -9.47 5.81
N ASN A 10 9.46 -8.22 5.63
CA ASN A 10 10.64 -7.67 6.30
C ASN A 10 10.32 -6.97 7.62
N CYS A 11 9.04 -6.79 7.94
CA CYS A 11 8.61 -6.15 9.18
C CYS A 11 8.15 -7.20 10.19
N SER A 12 8.52 -7.00 11.45
CA SER A 12 7.91 -7.75 12.55
C SER A 12 6.47 -7.26 12.78
N ARG A 13 5.61 -8.13 13.31
CA ARG A 13 4.21 -7.78 13.58
C ARG A 13 4.04 -6.58 14.52
N ASN A 14 4.96 -6.38 15.46
CA ASN A 14 4.93 -5.22 16.35
C ASN A 14 5.22 -3.90 15.63
N GLN A 15 5.93 -3.94 14.50
CA GLN A 15 6.20 -2.76 13.68
C GLN A 15 5.02 -2.42 12.75
N THR A 16 4.16 -3.39 12.41
CA THR A 16 3.06 -3.19 11.46
C THR A 16 1.74 -2.83 12.14
N ILE A 17 1.49 -3.26 13.38
CA ILE A 17 0.25 -2.95 14.09
C ILE A 17 0.10 -1.44 14.27
N GLY A 18 -0.98 -0.88 13.74
CA GLY A 18 -1.30 0.55 13.80
C GLY A 18 -0.47 1.43 12.86
N ALA A 19 0.45 0.84 12.09
CA ALA A 19 1.33 1.58 11.19
C ALA A 19 0.62 2.03 9.92
N ASP A 20 1.25 2.97 9.21
CA ASP A 20 0.79 3.47 7.93
C ASP A 20 1.70 2.93 6.80
N LEU A 21 1.10 2.39 5.74
CA LEU A 21 1.82 1.86 4.57
C LEU A 21 1.74 2.86 3.41
N TYR A 22 2.89 3.28 2.89
CA TYR A 22 2.98 4.16 1.73
C TYR A 22 3.23 3.35 0.46
N LEU A 23 2.42 3.56 -0.58
CA LEU A 23 2.49 2.83 -1.83
C LEU A 23 2.49 3.81 -3.02
N THR A 24 3.41 3.57 -3.96
CA THR A 24 3.49 4.28 -5.23
C THR A 24 3.76 3.30 -6.36
N GLY A 25 3.10 3.49 -7.50
CA GLY A 25 3.44 2.83 -8.75
C GLY A 25 4.31 3.77 -9.58
N ILE A 26 5.44 3.26 -10.09
CA ILE A 26 6.34 4.01 -10.97
C ILE A 26 6.41 3.26 -12.30
N ASN A 27 6.16 3.97 -13.39
CA ASN A 27 6.35 3.45 -14.73
C ASN A 27 7.86 3.33 -15.01
N PRO A 28 8.36 2.15 -15.41
CA PRO A 28 9.80 1.94 -15.56
C PRO A 28 10.39 2.65 -16.78
N GLU A 29 9.57 3.03 -17.76
CA GLU A 29 10.02 3.63 -19.02
C GLU A 29 10.34 5.12 -18.86
N ASP A 30 9.53 5.86 -18.10
CA ASP A 30 9.60 7.32 -17.98
C ASP A 30 9.62 7.84 -16.53
N CYS A 31 9.66 6.94 -15.54
CA CYS A 31 9.60 7.24 -14.11
C CYS A 31 8.33 8.00 -13.66
N SER A 32 7.29 8.05 -14.49
CA SER A 32 6.04 8.73 -14.14
C SER A 32 5.29 7.96 -13.04
N ILE A 33 4.57 8.72 -12.21
CA ILE A 33 3.74 8.15 -11.15
C ILE A 33 2.44 7.64 -11.74
N HIS A 34 2.16 6.34 -11.53
CA HIS A 34 0.88 5.72 -11.87
C HIS A 34 0.08 5.42 -10.60
N PRO A 35 -1.23 5.76 -10.55
CA PRO A 35 -2.09 5.38 -9.44
C PRO A 35 -2.10 3.87 -9.22
N ALA A 36 -1.53 3.42 -8.10
CA ALA A 36 -1.48 2.02 -7.72
C ALA A 36 -2.53 1.70 -6.66
N ARG A 37 -3.05 0.48 -6.70
CA ARG A 37 -3.88 -0.09 -5.63
C ARG A 37 -3.40 -1.50 -5.30
N PRO A 38 -3.43 -1.92 -4.03
CA PRO A 38 -3.10 -3.29 -3.68
C PRO A 38 -4.02 -4.28 -4.38
N CYS A 39 -3.46 -5.38 -4.87
CA CYS A 39 -4.28 -6.49 -5.36
C CYS A 39 -5.03 -7.16 -4.19
N PRO A 40 -6.08 -7.97 -4.44
CA PRO A 40 -6.88 -8.57 -3.37
C PRO A 40 -6.05 -9.40 -2.36
N LEU A 41 -5.02 -10.10 -2.84
CA LEU A 41 -4.11 -10.86 -1.96
C LEU A 41 -3.30 -9.93 -1.05
N CYS A 42 -2.71 -8.87 -1.59
CA CYS A 42 -1.94 -7.90 -0.81
C CYS A 42 -2.85 -7.14 0.16
N ALA A 43 -4.07 -6.78 -0.26
CA ALA A 43 -5.06 -6.16 0.61
C ALA A 43 -5.34 -7.03 1.85
N ARG A 44 -5.55 -8.34 1.66
CA ARG A 44 -5.72 -9.29 2.77
C ARG A 44 -4.49 -9.30 3.69
N LEU A 45 -3.28 -9.37 3.14
CA LEU A 45 -2.05 -9.38 3.93
C LEU A 45 -1.86 -8.09 4.74
N ILE A 46 -2.14 -6.93 4.14
CA ILE A 46 -2.08 -5.61 4.79
C ILE A 46 -3.03 -5.55 5.99
N ILE A 47 -4.27 -6.00 5.81
CA ILE A 47 -5.28 -6.06 6.88
C ILE A 47 -4.80 -6.98 8.00
N GLN A 48 -4.32 -8.18 7.66
CA GLN A 48 -3.85 -9.17 8.64
C GLN A 48 -2.59 -8.71 9.41
N ALA A 49 -1.75 -7.89 8.79
CA ALA A 49 -0.58 -7.28 9.42
C ALA A 49 -0.96 -6.19 10.45
N GLY A 50 -2.22 -5.76 10.50
CA GLY A 50 -2.70 -4.74 11.41
C GLY A 50 -2.33 -3.31 11.00
N ILE A 51 -1.99 -3.09 9.72
CA ILE A 51 -1.78 -1.76 9.16
C ILE A 51 -3.06 -0.95 9.30
N ARG A 52 -2.95 0.31 9.70
CA ARG A 52 -4.08 1.22 9.90
C ARG A 52 -4.52 1.87 8.60
N ASN A 53 -3.59 2.49 7.87
CA ASN A 53 -3.88 3.18 6.61
C ASN A 53 -2.92 2.76 5.51
N VAL A 54 -3.41 2.81 4.27
CA VAL A 54 -2.59 2.77 3.06
C VAL A 54 -2.66 4.13 2.37
N ILE A 55 -1.51 4.75 2.18
CA ILE A 55 -1.34 6.04 1.53
C ILE A 55 -0.91 5.78 0.09
N LEU A 56 -1.81 6.05 -0.85
CA LEU A 56 -1.64 5.76 -2.27
C LEU A 56 -1.28 7.05 -3.02
N ARG A 57 -0.07 7.10 -3.58
CA ARG A 57 0.36 8.23 -4.41
C ARG A 57 -0.46 8.33 -5.70
N GLN A 58 -0.88 9.54 -6.05
CA GLN A 58 -1.72 9.83 -7.23
C GLN A 58 -1.02 10.64 -8.32
N GLY A 59 0.15 11.23 -8.03
CA GLY A 59 0.91 12.00 -9.02
C GLY A 59 2.05 12.80 -8.41
N ASP A 60 2.73 13.58 -9.25
CA ASP A 60 3.87 14.39 -8.85
C ASP A 60 3.47 15.60 -8.01
N GLY A 61 4.30 15.93 -7.02
CA GLY A 61 4.08 17.04 -6.08
C GLY A 61 3.59 16.61 -4.69
N ALA A 62 3.84 17.48 -3.71
CA ALA A 62 3.42 17.28 -2.33
C ALA A 62 1.88 17.24 -2.22
N GLY A 63 1.35 16.40 -1.32
CA GLY A 63 -0.09 16.30 -1.08
C GLY A 63 -0.88 15.47 -2.10
N ARG A 64 -0.27 14.99 -3.19
CA ARG A 64 -0.97 14.18 -4.21
C ARG A 64 -1.01 12.71 -3.84
N TYR A 65 -1.79 12.41 -2.80
CA TYR A 65 -2.06 11.06 -2.34
C TYR A 65 -3.49 10.95 -1.83
N ILE A 66 -4.00 9.73 -1.79
CA ILE A 66 -5.23 9.40 -1.06
C ILE A 66 -4.88 8.50 0.12
N VAL A 67 -5.59 8.68 1.22
CA VAL A 67 -5.47 7.83 2.41
C VAL A 67 -6.66 6.90 2.42
N VAL A 68 -6.41 5.61 2.51
CA VAL A 68 -7.44 4.57 2.58
C VAL A 68 -7.24 3.80 3.87
N PRO A 69 -8.23 3.77 4.78
CA PRO A 69 -8.18 2.86 5.93
C PRO A 69 -8.02 1.42 5.43
N ALA A 70 -7.13 0.64 6.04
CA ALA A 70 -6.79 -0.70 5.54
C ALA A 70 -8.02 -1.63 5.52
N GLU A 71 -8.93 -1.47 6.50
CA GLU A 71 -10.21 -2.20 6.56
C GLU A 71 -11.12 -1.97 5.34
N ASN A 72 -10.96 -0.84 4.65
CA ASN A 72 -11.74 -0.48 3.46
C ASN A 72 -11.12 -1.00 2.16
N LEU A 73 -9.98 -1.70 2.21
CA LEU A 73 -9.40 -2.31 1.02
C LEU A 73 -10.27 -3.47 0.55
N LYS A 74 -10.65 -3.45 -0.73
CA LYS A 74 -11.39 -4.55 -1.34
C LYS A 74 -10.48 -5.78 -1.48
N TRP A 75 -10.81 -6.86 -0.80
CA TRP A 75 -10.07 -8.13 -0.84
C TRP A 75 -10.90 -9.33 -1.34
N HIS A 76 -12.19 -9.11 -1.58
CA HIS A 76 -13.16 -10.05 -2.14
C HIS A 76 -13.82 -9.45 -3.39
N SER A 77 -13.93 -10.26 -4.44
CA SER A 77 -14.57 -9.94 -5.72
C SER A 77 -16.07 -9.79 -5.60
#